data_AF-A0A2J7YNJ1-F1
#
_entry.id   AF-A0A2J7YNJ1-F1
#
_cell.length_a   1.000
_cell.length_b   1.000
_cell.length_c   1.000
_cell.angle_alpha   90.00
_cell.angle_beta   90.00
_cell.angle_gamma   90.00
#
_symmetry.space_group_name_H-M   'P 1'
#
loop_
_entity.id
_entity.type
_entity.pdbx_description
1 polymer ?
#
loop_
_entity_poly.entity_id
_entity_poly.type
_entity_poly.pdbx_seq_one_letter_code
_entity_poly.pdbx_strand_id
1 'polypeptide(L)'
;MVPISDQELDDLPLPTAKAIDVEAFVAAERLDPIRFGKPYFLQADGAVAAKPYVLLREALQRSSKVAVVKFAWHNRERLGGLRGRRRRYW
;
A
#
# COMPACT_ATOMS: atom_id res chain seq x y z
N MET A 1 -3.75 10.80 -35.60
CA MET A 1 -3.01 9.79 -34.83
C MET A 1 -1.79 10.49 -34.27
N VAL A 2 -1.66 10.60 -32.95
CA VAL A 2 -0.49 11.22 -32.31
C VAL A 2 0.55 10.12 -32.11
N PRO A 3 1.72 10.19 -32.75
CA PRO A 3 2.77 9.20 -32.53
C PRO A 3 3.34 9.41 -31.12
N ILE A 4 3.26 8.37 -30.28
CA ILE A 4 3.90 8.35 -28.97
C ILE A 4 5.25 7.66 -29.15
N SER A 5 6.32 8.28 -28.65
CA SER A 5 7.67 7.70 -28.67
C SER A 5 7.85 6.65 -27.58
N ASP A 6 8.75 5.68 -27.79
CA ASP A 6 9.05 4.65 -26.76
C ASP A 6 9.48 5.28 -25.42
N GLN A 7 10.21 6.40 -25.49
CA GLN A 7 10.64 7.18 -24.33
C GLN A 7 9.46 7.80 -23.56
N GLU A 8 8.45 8.32 -24.25
CA GLU A 8 7.23 8.83 -23.61
C GLU A 8 6.38 7.72 -23.01
N LEU A 9 6.43 6.52 -23.57
CA LEU A 9 5.77 5.34 -23.02
C LEU A 9 6.41 4.91 -21.69
N ASP A 10 7.74 4.99 -21.60
CA ASP A 10 8.50 4.66 -20.38
C ASP A 10 8.35 5.72 -19.27
N ASP A 11 8.12 6.97 -19.63
CA ASP A 11 7.94 8.10 -18.71
C ASP A 11 6.49 8.27 -18.21
N LEU A 12 5.56 7.40 -18.64
CA LEU A 12 4.18 7.46 -18.16
C LEU A 12 4.13 7.24 -16.64
N PRO A 13 3.52 8.16 -15.88
CA PRO A 13 3.41 8.00 -14.45
C PRO A 13 2.56 6.76 -14.16
N LEU A 14 3.09 5.86 -13.33
CA LEU A 14 2.32 4.73 -12.83
C LEU A 14 1.04 5.25 -12.17
N PRO A 15 -0.12 4.61 -12.36
CA PRO A 15 -1.36 5.01 -11.69
C PRO A 15 -1.19 5.11 -10.17
N THR A 16 -0.36 4.23 -9.59
CA THR A 16 -0.03 4.21 -8.16
C THR A 16 1.19 5.06 -7.78
N ALA A 17 1.67 5.97 -8.64
CA ALA A 17 2.90 6.73 -8.42
C ALA A 17 2.88 7.57 -7.11
N LYS A 18 1.69 7.97 -6.66
CA LYS A 18 1.50 8.78 -5.44
C LYS A 18 0.47 8.21 -4.46
N ALA A 19 -0.05 7.02 -4.73
CA ALA A 19 -1.12 6.43 -3.93
C ALA A 19 -0.88 4.95 -3.66
N ILE A 20 -1.50 4.45 -2.60
CA ILE A 20 -1.57 3.03 -2.29
C ILE A 20 -3.01 2.61 -2.51
N ASP A 21 -3.21 1.74 -3.49
CA ASP A 21 -4.54 1.22 -3.81
C ASP A 21 -4.80 -0.06 -3.02
N VAL A 22 -5.99 -0.14 -2.43
CA VAL A 22 -6.43 -1.35 -1.70
C VAL A 22 -7.16 -2.25 -2.67
N GLU A 23 -6.59 -3.43 -2.91
CA GLU A 23 -7.16 -4.45 -3.80
C GLU A 23 -8.15 -5.35 -3.05
N ALA A 24 -7.83 -5.72 -1.80
CA ALA A 24 -8.70 -6.57 -0.99
C ALA A 24 -8.38 -6.50 0.50
N PHE A 25 -9.34 -6.90 1.34
CA PHE A 25 -9.11 -7.19 2.76
C PHE A 25 -9.24 -8.69 3.01
N VAL A 26 -8.16 -9.34 3.43
CA VAL A 26 -8.12 -10.79 3.69
C VAL A 26 -7.82 -11.09 5.15
N ALA A 27 -8.29 -12.24 5.64
CA ALA A 27 -7.93 -12.71 6.98
C ALA A 27 -6.42 -12.95 7.06
N ALA A 28 -5.79 -12.51 8.15
CA ALA A 28 -4.33 -12.53 8.28
C ALA A 28 -3.74 -13.95 8.16
N GLU A 29 -4.50 -14.96 8.60
CA GLU A 29 -4.12 -16.38 8.59
C GLU A 29 -4.00 -16.95 7.18
N ARG A 30 -4.59 -16.30 6.17
CA ARG A 30 -4.47 -16.71 4.75
C ARG A 30 -3.13 -16.32 4.12
N LEU A 31 -2.35 -15.47 4.78
CA LEU A 31 -1.06 -14.97 4.30
C LEU A 31 0.08 -15.59 5.11
N ASP A 32 0.79 -16.53 4.49
CA ASP A 32 1.98 -17.13 5.10
C ASP A 32 3.09 -16.06 5.27
N PRO A 33 3.62 -15.86 6.49
CA PRO A 33 4.72 -14.93 6.76
C PRO A 33 5.93 -15.08 5.83
N ILE A 34 6.23 -16.29 5.34
CA ILE A 34 7.36 -16.56 4.45
C ILE A 34 7.25 -15.85 3.10
N ARG A 35 6.03 -15.44 2.70
CA ARG A 35 5.76 -14.74 1.44
C ARG A 35 6.06 -13.25 1.51
N PHE A 36 6.33 -12.70 2.69
CA PHE A 36 6.63 -11.27 2.83
C PHE A 36 8.13 -11.00 2.71
N GLY A 37 8.45 -9.97 1.93
CA GLY A 37 9.78 -9.37 1.92
C GLY A 37 10.01 -8.44 3.10
N LYS A 38 10.96 -7.51 2.91
CA LYS A 38 11.32 -6.50 3.92
C LYS A 38 10.09 -5.69 4.35
N PRO A 39 9.80 -5.58 5.66
CA PRO A 39 8.68 -4.78 6.15
C PRO A 39 9.03 -3.29 6.15
N TYR A 40 8.02 -2.45 5.90
CA TYR A 40 8.11 -0.99 5.95
C TYR A 40 7.01 -0.42 6.83
N PHE A 41 7.25 0.76 7.39
CA PHE A 41 6.21 1.53 8.08
C PHE A 41 5.57 2.51 7.12
N LEU A 42 4.25 2.65 7.23
CA LEU A 42 3.48 3.65 6.51
C LEU A 42 3.05 4.75 7.49
N GLN A 43 3.06 5.98 7.00
CA GLN A 43 2.48 7.14 7.69
C GLN A 43 1.59 7.91 6.71
N ALA A 44 0.67 8.70 7.27
CA ALA A 44 -0.10 9.63 6.45
C ALA A 44 0.81 10.71 5.85
N ASP A 45 0.51 11.12 4.62
CA ASP A 45 1.15 12.26 3.97
C ASP A 45 0.26 13.50 4.09
N GLY A 46 0.64 14.41 5.00
CA GLY A 46 -0.09 15.65 5.26
C GLY A 46 -1.42 15.50 6.01
N ALA A 47 -2.05 16.64 6.27
CA ALA A 47 -3.25 16.73 7.09
C ALA A 47 -4.48 16.08 6.45
N VAL A 48 -4.61 16.15 5.12
CA VAL A 48 -5.74 15.58 4.37
C VAL A 48 -5.78 14.06 4.52
N ALA A 49 -4.62 13.39 4.47
CA ALA A 49 -4.52 11.94 4.61
C ALA A 49 -4.64 11.46 6.06
N ALA A 50 -4.51 12.34 7.06
CA ALA A 50 -4.44 11.94 8.46
C ALA A 50 -5.69 11.18 8.93
N LYS A 51 -6.90 11.71 8.66
CA LYS A 51 -8.17 11.08 9.06
C LYS A 51 -8.41 9.72 8.39
N PRO A 52 -8.34 9.58 7.04
CA PRO A 52 -8.53 8.28 6.40
C PRO A 52 -7.44 7.27 6.79
N TYR A 53 -6.19 7.71 6.96
CA TYR A 53 -5.11 6.85 7.46
C TYR A 53 -5.41 6.28 8.86
N VAL A 54 -5.82 7.14 9.79
CA VAL A 54 -6.19 6.71 11.16
C VAL A 54 -7.36 5.73 11.10
N LEU A 55 -8.40 6.03 10.32
CA LEU A 55 -9.56 5.14 10.17
C LEU A 55 -9.15 3.75 9.67
N LEU A 56 -8.37 3.68 8.58
CA LEU A 56 -7.90 2.42 8.01
C LEU A 56 -7.01 1.65 9.00
N ARG A 57 -6.08 2.34 9.67
CA ARG A 57 -5.20 1.74 10.68
C ARG A 57 -6.01 1.10 11.80
N GLU A 58 -6.97 1.82 12.36
CA GLU A 58 -7.84 1.32 13.44
C GLU A 58 -8.69 0.14 12.97
N ALA A 59 -9.26 0.22 11.77
CA ALA A 59 -10.05 -0.86 11.19
C ALA A 59 -9.23 -2.15 11.01
N LEU A 60 -8.01 -2.05 10.48
CA LEU A 60 -7.10 -3.19 10.33
C LEU A 60 -6.65 -3.78 11.67
N GLN A 61 -6.41 -2.93 12.68
CA GLN A 61 -6.05 -3.39 14.03
C GLN A 61 -7.19 -4.17 14.73
N ARG A 62 -8.45 -3.78 14.47
CA ARG A 62 -9.63 -4.39 15.12
C ARG A 62 -10.15 -5.63 14.40
N SER A 63 -9.93 -5.73 13.09
CA SER A 63 -10.56 -6.76 12.25
C SER A 63 -9.72 -8.03 12.06
N SER A 64 -8.49 -8.09 12.59
CA SER A 64 -7.53 -9.17 12.29
C SER A 64 -7.34 -9.42 10.77
N LYS A 65 -7.51 -8.37 9.96
CA LYS A 65 -7.34 -8.43 8.50
C LYS A 65 -6.05 -7.76 8.07
N VAL A 66 -5.58 -8.18 6.89
CA VAL A 66 -4.53 -7.53 6.12
C VAL A 66 -5.17 -6.96 4.87
N ALA A 67 -4.85 -5.70 4.55
CA ALA A 67 -5.16 -5.13 3.26
C ALA A 67 -4.08 -5.55 2.26
N VAL A 68 -4.49 -6.22 1.18
CA VAL A 68 -3.64 -6.42 0.01
C VAL A 68 -3.65 -5.12 -0.77
N VAL A 69 -2.46 -4.58 -1.03
CA VAL A 69 -2.31 -3.26 -1.64
C VAL A 69 -1.39 -3.28 -2.85
N LYS A 70 -1.64 -2.38 -3.79
CA LYS A 70 -0.76 -2.07 -4.91
C LYS A 70 -0.16 -0.67 -4.72
N PHE A 71 1.15 -0.55 -4.96
CA PHE A 71 1.87 0.71 -4.80
C PHE A 71 3.08 0.77 -5.74
N ALA A 72 3.51 1.98 -6.11
CA ALA A 72 4.74 2.18 -6.85
C ALA A 72 5.93 2.30 -5.89
N TRP A 73 7.02 1.61 -6.19
CA TRP A 73 8.29 1.74 -5.46
C TRP A 73 9.47 1.52 -6.40
N HIS A 74 10.36 2.52 -6.51
CA HIS A 74 11.46 2.55 -7.50
C HIS A 74 10.97 2.28 -8.92
N ASN A 75 9.97 3.07 -9.36
CA ASN A 75 9.39 3.01 -10.70
C ASN A 75 8.82 1.64 -11.11
N ARG A 76 8.39 0.82 -10.15
CA ARG A 76 7.69 -0.44 -10.42
C ARG A 76 6.50 -0.59 -9.50
N GLU A 77 5.39 -1.08 -10.02
CA GLU A 77 4.26 -1.51 -9.20
C GLU A 77 4.61 -2.77 -8.41
N ARG A 78 4.16 -2.81 -7.17
CA ARG A 78 4.38 -3.93 -6.25
C ARG A 78 3.09 -4.24 -5.51
N LEU A 79 2.93 -5.51 -5.16
CA LEU A 79 1.94 -5.95 -4.20
C LEU A 79 2.54 -5.99 -2.80
N GLY A 80 1.74 -5.61 -1.81
CA GLY A 80 2.13 -5.64 -0.40
C GLY A 80 0.97 -6.04 0.50
N GLY A 81 1.32 -6.47 1.72
CA GLY A 81 0.37 -6.62 2.81
C GLY A 81 0.47 -5.44 3.76
N LEU A 82 -0.60 -4.66 3.88
CA LEU A 82 -0.73 -3.59 4.86
C LEU A 82 -1.47 -4.13 6.10
N ARG A 83 -0.80 -4.07 7.24
CA ARG A 83 -1.33 -4.54 8.52
C ARG A 83 -1.33 -3.43 9.57
N GLY A 84 -2.39 -3.39 10.37
CA GLY A 84 -2.46 -2.51 11.53
C GLY A 84 -1.50 -2.98 12.63
N ARG A 85 -0.43 -2.24 12.92
CA ARG A 85 0.46 -2.55 14.04
C ARG A 85 -0.05 -1.88 15.31
N ARG A 86 -0.27 -2.65 16.37
CA ARG A 86 -0.48 -2.11 17.72
C ARG A 86 0.83 -1.51 18.22
N ARG A 87 0.80 -0.25 18.67
CA ARG A 87 1.95 0.36 19.35
C ARG A 87 2.10 -0.37 20.70
N ARG A 88 3.09 -1.25 20.82
CA ARG A 88 3.48 -1.82 22.11
C ARG A 88 4.29 -0.74 22.81
N TYR A 89 3.71 -0.11 23.83
CA TYR A 89 4.42 0.81 24.72
C TYR A 89 5.37 -0.03 25.58
N TRP A 90 6.66 0.34 25.54
CA TRP A 90 7.61 0.16 26.64
C TRP A 90 8.01 1.58 27.04
#